data_AF-A0A661DS69-F1
#
_entry.id   AF-A0A661DS69-F1
#
_cell.length_a   1.000
_cell.length_b   1.000
_cell.length_c   1.000
_cell.angle_alpha   90.00
_cell.angle_beta   90.00
_cell.angle_gamma   90.00
#
_symmetry.space_group_name_H-M   'P 1'
#
loop_
_entity.id
_entity.type
_entity.pdbx_description
1 polymer ?
#
loop_
_entity_poly.entity_id
_entity_poly.type
_entity_poly.pdbx_seq_one_letter_code
_entity_poly.pdbx_strand_id
1 'polypeptide(L)'
;MKVKMNLYISDPEAFAKDPMASRAYALLDGRYMDKEWTFAGEVEFDIDVDNKAIIKKAEKELNDRIGTHTAAITVLENRKAELLALPAP
;
A
#
# COMPACT_ATOMS: atom_id res chain seq x y z
N MET A 1 -15.32 2.56 2.42
CA MET A 1 -15.06 3.96 2.83
C MET A 1 -14.93 4.80 1.58
N LYS A 2 -15.69 5.88 1.46
CA LYS A 2 -15.60 6.79 0.30
C LYS A 2 -14.52 7.82 0.55
N VAL A 3 -13.55 7.93 -0.35
CA VAL A 3 -12.55 8.99 -0.33
C VAL A 3 -12.80 9.91 -1.50
N LYS A 4 -12.89 11.21 -1.20
CA LYS A 4 -12.97 12.27 -2.20
C LYS A 4 -11.59 12.88 -2.35
N MET A 5 -11.09 12.90 -3.58
CA MET A 5 -9.85 13.58 -3.93
C MET A 5 -10.14 14.69 -4.93
N ASN A 6 -9.60 15.86 -4.66
CA ASN A 6 -9.59 16.97 -5.61
C ASN A 6 -8.36 16.83 -6.49
N LEU A 7 -8.57 16.92 -7.80
CA LEU A 7 -7.50 16.92 -8.79
C LEU A 7 -7.17 18.36 -9.16
N TYR A 8 -5.87 18.66 -9.25
CA TYR A 8 -5.36 19.96 -9.65
C TYR A 8 -4.30 19.80 -10.73
N ILE A 9 -4.27 20.73 -11.66
CA ILE A 9 -3.27 20.85 -12.74
C ILE A 9 -2.25 21.90 -12.31
N SER A 10 -0.98 21.48 -12.22
CA SER A 10 0.17 22.34 -11.88
C SER A 10 0.68 23.19 -13.04
N ASP A 11 0.44 22.76 -14.28
CA ASP A 11 0.86 23.48 -15.48
C ASP A 11 -0.30 23.48 -16.51
N PRO A 12 -1.16 24.50 -16.45
CA PRO A 12 -2.31 24.60 -17.34
C PRO A 12 -1.91 24.74 -18.81
N GLU A 13 -0.75 25.33 -19.12
CA GLU A 13 -0.30 25.55 -20.51
C GLU A 13 0.22 24.26 -21.14
N ALA A 14 0.99 23.47 -20.39
CA ALA A 14 1.41 22.14 -20.84
C ALA A 14 0.20 21.21 -20.98
N PHE A 15 -0.75 21.28 -20.03
CA PHE A 15 -2.00 20.54 -20.10
C PHE A 15 -2.81 20.94 -21.33
N ALA A 16 -3.00 22.23 -21.64
CA ALA A 16 -3.75 22.69 -22.81
C ALA A 16 -3.19 22.23 -24.16
N LYS A 17 -1.89 21.96 -24.23
CA LYS A 17 -1.20 21.46 -25.43
C LYS A 17 -1.36 19.95 -25.61
N ASP A 18 -1.83 19.23 -24.58
CA ASP A 18 -2.10 17.79 -24.67
C ASP A 18 -3.37 17.53 -25.49
N PRO A 19 -3.30 16.72 -26.58
CA PRO A 19 -4.47 16.36 -27.38
C PRO A 19 -5.62 15.74 -26.57
N MET A 20 -5.32 15.02 -25.47
CA MET A 20 -6.33 14.43 -24.58
C MET A 20 -6.95 15.44 -23.61
N ALA A 21 -6.23 16.51 -23.26
CA ALA A 21 -6.69 17.55 -22.35
C ALA A 21 -7.71 18.51 -22.96
N SER A 22 -7.70 18.68 -24.29
CA SER A 22 -8.70 19.47 -25.02
C SER A 22 -10.16 19.01 -24.77
N ARG A 23 -10.36 17.74 -24.35
CA ARG A 23 -11.66 17.20 -23.91
C ARG A 23 -12.02 17.57 -22.46
N ALA A 24 -11.03 17.86 -21.62
CA ALA A 24 -11.20 18.18 -20.20
C ALA A 24 -11.50 19.68 -19.95
N TYR A 25 -11.15 20.56 -20.89
CA TYR A 25 -11.34 22.01 -20.79
C TYR A 25 -12.81 22.45 -20.64
N ALA A 26 -13.78 21.63 -21.02
CA ALA A 26 -15.20 21.99 -21.01
C ALA A 26 -15.84 22.03 -19.60
N LEU A 27 -15.10 21.72 -18.53
CA LEU A 27 -15.67 21.51 -17.18
C LEU A 27 -15.05 22.35 -16.06
N LEU A 28 -14.03 23.17 -16.33
CA LEU A 28 -13.29 23.89 -15.29
C LEU A 28 -13.82 25.30 -15.10
N ASP A 29 -15.08 25.41 -14.67
CA ASP A 29 -15.65 26.67 -14.24
C ASP A 29 -15.38 26.90 -12.74
N GLY A 30 -14.37 27.72 -12.45
CA GLY A 30 -14.47 28.66 -11.32
C GLY A 30 -13.96 28.27 -9.91
N ARG A 31 -12.94 27.41 -9.74
CA ARG A 31 -12.27 27.27 -8.42
C ARG A 31 -10.75 27.28 -8.52
N TYR A 32 -10.15 28.47 -8.48
CA TYR A 32 -8.71 28.64 -8.33
C TYR A 32 -8.36 28.59 -6.84
N MET A 33 -7.47 27.68 -6.43
CA MET A 33 -6.95 27.65 -5.05
C MET A 33 -5.78 28.61 -4.88
N ASP A 34 -4.89 28.70 -5.88
CA ASP A 34 -3.79 29.67 -5.95
C ASP A 34 -3.33 29.79 -7.40
N LYS A 35 -2.61 30.86 -7.76
CA LYS A 35 -2.20 31.21 -9.13
C LYS A 35 -1.37 30.15 -9.88
N GLU A 36 -1.00 29.06 -9.21
CA GLU A 36 -0.17 27.96 -9.73
C GLU A 36 -0.95 26.65 -9.96
N TRP A 37 -2.16 26.50 -9.40
CA TRP A 37 -2.90 25.23 -9.44
C TRP A 37 -4.34 25.43 -9.89
N THR A 38 -4.67 24.88 -11.06
CA THR A 38 -6.03 24.93 -11.63
C THR A 38 -6.79 23.68 -11.21
N PHE A 39 -7.94 23.86 -10.56
CA PHE A 39 -8.82 22.73 -10.21
C PHE A 39 -9.30 22.01 -11.48
N ALA A 40 -9.17 20.68 -11.51
CA ALA A 40 -9.44 19.83 -12.67
C ALA A 40 -10.65 18.91 -12.48
N GLY A 41 -11.16 18.78 -11.26
CA GLY A 41 -12.33 17.97 -10.94
C GLY A 41 -12.21 17.26 -9.58
N GLU A 42 -13.29 16.61 -9.18
CA GLU A 42 -13.33 15.74 -8.01
C GLU A 42 -13.46 14.29 -8.49
N VAL A 43 -12.68 13.39 -7.89
CA VAL A 43 -12.85 11.94 -8.07
C VAL A 43 -13.28 11.37 -6.73
N GLU A 44 -14.37 10.61 -6.75
CA GLU A 44 -14.82 9.79 -5.64
C GLU A 44 -14.51 8.33 -5.97
N PHE A 45 -13.80 7.64 -5.08
CA PHE A 45 -13.59 6.21 -5.21
C PHE A 45 -13.91 5.50 -3.88
N ASP A 46 -14.48 4.31 -4.02
CA ASP A 46 -14.80 3.42 -2.91
C ASP A 46 -13.55 2.62 -2.53
N ILE A 47 -13.00 2.92 -1.35
CA ILE A 47 -12.00 2.05 -0.72
C ILE A 47 -12.77 0.97 0.02
N ASP A 48 -12.76 -0.24 -0.51
CA ASP A 48 -13.20 -1.42 0.23
C ASP A 48 -12.08 -1.86 1.19
N VAL A 49 -12.18 -1.41 2.44
CA VAL A 49 -11.31 -1.88 3.51
C VAL A 49 -11.92 -3.19 4.01
N ASP A 50 -11.69 -4.29 3.28
CA ASP A 50 -12.06 -5.61 3.79
C ASP A 50 -11.13 -5.96 4.95
N ASN A 51 -11.56 -5.58 6.15
CA ASN A 51 -10.87 -5.88 7.40
C ASN A 51 -10.58 -7.38 7.54
N LYS A 52 -11.38 -8.27 6.93
CA LYS A 52 -11.12 -9.71 6.95
C LYS A 52 -9.91 -10.07 6.08
N ALA A 53 -9.70 -9.41 4.95
CA ALA A 53 -8.54 -9.62 4.11
C ALA A 53 -7.24 -9.16 4.81
N ILE A 54 -7.28 -8.02 5.51
CA ILE A 54 -6.16 -7.51 6.30
C ILE A 54 -5.82 -8.48 7.45
N ILE A 55 -6.84 -8.91 8.21
CA ILE A 55 -6.66 -9.88 9.31
C ILE A 55 -6.09 -11.19 8.78
N LYS A 56 -6.65 -11.75 7.70
CA LYS A 56 -6.13 -13.00 7.09
C LYS A 56 -4.68 -12.88 6.66
N LYS A 57 -4.27 -11.73 6.10
CA LYS A 57 -2.88 -11.49 5.71
C LYS A 57 -1.96 -11.46 6.93
N ALA A 58 -2.38 -10.76 7.99
CA ALA A 58 -1.62 -10.68 9.24
C ALA A 58 -1.51 -12.04 9.95
N GLU A 59 -2.60 -12.82 9.99
CA GLU A 59 -2.61 -14.19 10.54
C GLU A 59 -1.65 -15.11 9.78
N LYS A 60 -1.64 -15.03 8.45
CA LYS A 60 -0.72 -15.81 7.62
C LYS A 60 0.74 -15.47 7.94
N GLU A 61 1.08 -14.19 7.97
CA GLU A 61 2.44 -13.74 8.25
C GLU A 61 2.91 -14.14 9.66
N LEU A 62 2.01 -14.07 10.64
CA LEU A 62 2.28 -14.55 11.99
C LEU A 62 2.56 -16.06 12.02
N ASN A 63 1.73 -16.85 11.35
CA ASN A 63 1.89 -18.30 11.28
C ASN A 63 3.20 -18.71 10.59
N ASP A 64 3.57 -18.05 9.49
CA ASP A 64 4.82 -18.30 8.77
C ASP A 64 6.05 -18.03 9.67
N ARG A 65 6.01 -16.94 10.46
CA ARG A 65 7.06 -16.61 11.43
C ARG A 65 7.13 -17.62 12.59
N ILE A 66 5.98 -18.03 13.13
CA ILE A 66 5.91 -19.07 14.16
C ILE A 66 6.52 -20.37 13.64
N GLY A 67 6.17 -20.78 12.42
CA GLY A 67 6.72 -21.98 11.79
C GLY A 67 8.24 -21.92 11.66
N THR A 68 8.77 -20.78 11.23
CA THR A 68 10.23 -20.56 11.10
C THR A 68 10.94 -20.69 12.45
N HIS A 69 10.41 -20.05 13.50
CA HIS A 69 11.00 -20.14 14.84
C HIS A 69 10.87 -21.53 15.45
N THR A 70 9.76 -22.23 15.22
CA THR A 70 9.57 -23.60 15.68
C THR A 70 10.60 -24.54 15.05
N ALA A 71 10.82 -24.45 13.75
CA ALA A 71 11.84 -25.23 13.06
C ALA A 71 13.26 -24.93 13.59
N ALA A 72 13.57 -23.65 13.83
CA ALA A 72 14.85 -23.26 14.41
C ALA A 72 15.05 -23.84 15.82
N ILE A 73 14.00 -23.84 16.66
CA ILE A 73 14.04 -24.44 18.00
C ILE A 73 14.32 -25.93 17.90
N THR A 74 13.63 -26.67 17.02
CA THR A 74 13.85 -28.11 16.84
C THR A 74 15.29 -28.42 16.45
N VAL A 75 15.89 -27.63 15.56
CA VAL A 75 17.31 -27.80 15.18
C VAL A 75 18.24 -27.61 16.39
N LEU A 76 17.99 -26.59 17.21
CA LEU A 76 18.78 -26.32 18.40
C LEU A 76 18.62 -27.41 19.46
N GLU A 77 17.41 -27.92 19.66
CA GLU A 77 17.13 -29.04 20.58
C GLU A 77 17.85 -30.31 20.15
N ASN A 78 17.81 -30.64 18.86
CA ASN A 78 18.53 -31.78 18.31
C ASN A 78 20.04 -31.62 18.50
N ARG A 79 20.59 -30.43 18.20
CA ARG A 79 22.02 -30.18 18.37
C ARG A 79 22.46 -30.22 19.83
N LYS A 80 21.63 -29.74 20.74
CA LYS A 80 21.85 -29.87 22.18
C LYS A 80 21.89 -31.35 22.61
N ALA A 81 20.95 -32.16 22.13
CA ALA A 81 20.93 -33.59 22.41
C ALA A 81 22.18 -34.31 21.89
N GLU A 82 22.62 -34.00 20.67
CA GLU A 82 23.88 -34.52 20.10
C GLU A 82 25.10 -34.16 20.96
N LEU A 83 25.21 -32.91 21.41
CA LEU A 83 26.32 -32.45 22.24
C LEU A 83 26.33 -33.13 23.62
N LEU A 84 25.16 -33.36 24.21
CA LEU A 84 25.02 -34.09 25.48
C LEU A 84 25.32 -35.58 25.36
N ALA A 85 25.18 -36.16 24.16
CA ALA A 85 25.48 -37.55 23.88
C ALA A 85 26.95 -37.83 23.56
N LEU A 86 27.78 -36.77 23.43
CA LEU A 86 29.21 -36.95 23.23
C LEU A 86 29.85 -37.56 24.50
N PRO A 87 30.71 -38.58 24.36
CA PRO A 87 31.45 -39.11 25.50
C PRO A 87 32.30 -38.00 26.10
N ALA A 88 32.39 -37.96 27.43
CA ALA A 88 33.27 -37.04 28.13
C ALA A 88 34.72 -37.22 27.61
N PRO A 89 35.50 -36.13 27.51
CA PRO A 89 36.88 -36.19 27.06
C PRO A 89 37.75 -37.12 27.90
#